data_AF-A0A1C6P1Y7-F1
#
_entry.id   AF-A0A1C6P1Y7-F1
#
_cell.length_a   1.000
_cell.length_b   1.000
_cell.length_c   1.000
_cell.angle_alpha   90.00
_cell.angle_beta   90.00
_cell.angle_gamma   90.00
#
_symmetry.space_group_name_H-M   'P 1'
#
loop_
_entity.id
_entity.type
_entity.pdbx_description
1 polymer ?
#
loop_
_entity_poly.entity_id
_entity_poly.type
_entity_poly.pdbx_seq_one_letter_code
_entity_poly.pdbx_strand_id
1 'polypeptide(L)' 'MSAGEARPGHCSWHGGFSWDVVLVHVIEQGSGPGGGVYACLPCARPLAKRRDASDFLREQIEAMEDRAALRKAAR' A
#
# COMPACT_ATOMS: atom_id res chain seq x y z
N MET A 1 -9.25 12.55 -2.27
CA MET A 1 -8.88 11.41 -1.40
C MET A 1 -7.74 11.88 -0.52
N SER A 2 -7.94 12.05 0.79
CA SER A 2 -6.89 12.51 1.70
C SER A 2 -5.82 11.41 1.89
N ALA A 3 -4.56 11.80 2.00
CA ALA A 3 -3.43 10.90 2.22
C ALA A 3 -3.38 10.33 3.66
N GLY A 4 -4.26 10.80 4.56
CA GLY A 4 -4.17 10.54 6.00
C GLY A 4 -5.01 9.38 6.56
N GLU A 5 -6.00 8.87 5.83
CA GLU A 5 -6.88 7.81 6.35
C GLU A 5 -6.32 6.41 6.04
N ALA A 6 -6.37 5.49 7.00
CA ALA A 6 -6.07 4.08 6.75
C ALA A 6 -7.07 3.48 5.74
N ARG A 7 -6.59 2.59 4.87
CA ARG A 7 -7.41 1.99 3.81
C ARG A 7 -7.50 0.48 4.02
N PRO A 8 -8.54 -0.02 4.69
CA PRO A 8 -8.71 -1.46 4.87
C PRO A 8 -8.92 -2.15 3.51
N GLY A 9 -8.32 -3.32 3.33
CA GLY A 9 -8.41 -4.04 2.06
C GLY A 9 -7.69 -5.38 2.07
N HIS A 10 -7.74 -6.07 0.92
CA HIS A 10 -7.06 -7.34 0.72
C HIS A 10 -5.60 -7.12 0.30
N CYS A 11 -4.67 -7.78 0.99
CA CYS A 11 -3.26 -7.81 0.61
C CYS A 11 -3.00 -8.98 -0.35
N SER A 12 -2.52 -8.68 -1.55
CA SER A 12 -2.22 -9.67 -2.57
C SER A 12 -0.97 -10.52 -2.26
N TRP A 13 -0.13 -10.11 -1.31
CA TRP A 13 1.09 -10.85 -0.95
C TRP A 13 0.84 -11.98 0.03
N HIS A 14 0.10 -11.73 1.12
CA HIS A 14 -0.21 -12.75 2.13
C HIS A 14 -1.61 -13.35 1.97
N GLY A 15 -2.41 -12.86 1.01
CA GLY A 15 -3.72 -13.42 0.68
C GLY A 15 -4.79 -13.21 1.75
N GLY A 16 -4.83 -12.03 2.37
CA GLY A 16 -5.74 -11.78 3.49
C GLY A 16 -6.07 -10.33 3.74
N PHE A 17 -7.11 -10.10 4.53
CA PHE A 17 -7.55 -8.76 4.93
C PHE A 17 -6.48 -8.05 5.77
N SER A 18 -6.42 -6.73 5.62
CA SER A 18 -5.52 -5.85 6.37
C SER A 18 -6.19 -4.53 6.64
N TRP A 19 -5.90 -3.94 7.80
CA TRP A 19 -6.47 -2.67 8.24
C TRP A 19 -5.98 -1.47 7.44
N ASP A 20 -4.83 -1.61 6.78
CA ASP A 20 -4.29 -0.59 5.90
C ASP A 20 -3.54 -1.29 4.74
N VAL A 21 -3.86 -0.90 3.52
CA VAL A 21 -3.21 -1.36 2.30
C VAL A 21 -2.90 -0.19 1.37
N VAL A 22 -1.84 -0.35 0.59
CA VAL A 22 -1.41 0.60 -0.44
C VAL A 22 -1.41 -0.05 -1.81
N LEU A 23 -1.70 0.73 -2.85
CA LEU A 23 -1.55 0.32 -4.24
C LEU A 23 -0.06 0.17 -4.56
N VAL A 24 0.36 -1.02 -4.96
CA VAL A 24 1.76 -1.32 -5.28
C VAL A 24 1.99 -1.63 -6.75
N HIS A 25 0.92 -1.90 -7.50
CA HIS A 25 0.98 -2.10 -8.93
C HIS A 25 -0.37 -1.79 -9.57
N VAL A 26 -0.35 -1.14 -10.73
CA VAL A 26 -1.53 -0.94 -11.57
C VAL A 26 -1.47 -1.96 -12.69
N ILE A 27 -2.56 -2.70 -12.87
CA ILE A 27 -2.76 -3.62 -13.98
C ILE A 27 -3.59 -2.86 -15.01
N GLU A 28 -2.90 -2.28 -15.99
CA GLU A 28 -3.53 -1.66 -17.15
C GLU A 28 -4.14 -2.74 -18.07
N GLN A 29 -5.43 -2.63 -18.36
CA GLN A 29 -6.14 -3.57 -19.24
C GLN A 29 -6.89 -2.83 -20.34
N GLY A 30 -6.16 -2.27 -21.32
CA GLY A 30 -6.74 -1.74 -22.57
C GLY A 30 -8.07 -0.98 -22.39
N SER A 31 -9.14 -1.46 -23.02
CA SER A 31 -10.48 -0.84 -22.94
C SER A 31 -11.37 -1.36 -21.81
N GLY A 32 -10.85 -2.20 -20.91
CA GLY A 32 -11.58 -2.78 -19.78
C GLY A 32 -11.30 -2.05 -18.46
N PRO A 33 -12.04 -2.38 -17.39
CA PRO A 33 -11.72 -1.87 -16.06
C PRO A 33 -10.34 -2.39 -15.62
N GLY A 34 -9.39 -1.46 -15.46
CA GLY A 34 -8.06 -1.78 -14.91
C GLY A 34 -8.14 -2.30 -13.48
N GLY A 35 -7.07 -2.97 -13.05
CA GLY A 35 -6.95 -3.54 -11.70
C GLY A 35 -5.88 -2.85 -10.87
N GLY A 36 -6.02 -2.88 -9.55
CA GLY A 36 -4.97 -2.48 -8.61
C GLY A 36 -4.52 -3.68 -7.78
N VAL A 37 -3.21 -3.86 -7.64
CA VAL A 37 -2.63 -4.80 -6.68
C VAL A 37 -2.30 -4.02 -5.41
N TYR A 38 -2.80 -4.50 -4.27
CA TYR A 38 -2.62 -3.84 -2.99
C TYR A 38 -1.80 -4.70 -2.03
N ALA A 39 -1.01 -4.06 -1.18
CA ALA A 39 -0.23 -4.73 -0.14
C ALA A 39 -0.37 -4.01 1.21
N CYS A 40 -0.39 -4.79 2.29
CA CYS A 40 -0.27 -4.25 3.64
C CYS A 40 1.16 -3.75 3.90
N LEU A 41 1.36 -2.94 4.94
CA LEU A 41 2.67 -2.34 5.24
C LEU A 41 3.82 -3.36 5.36
N PRO A 42 3.70 -4.47 6.12
CA PRO A 42 4.76 -5.49 6.18
C PRO A 42 5.13 -6.07 4.81
N CYS A 43 4.13 -6.31 3.95
CA CYS A 43 4.34 -6.86 2.61
C CYS A 43 4.83 -5.83 1.60
N ALA A 44 4.51 -4.55 1.80
CA ALA A 44 4.92 -3.46 0.92
C ALA A 44 6.37 -3.00 1.17
N ARG A 45 6.87 -3.11 2.41
CA ARG A 45 8.24 -2.69 2.79
C ARG A 45 9.37 -3.20 1.87
N PRO A 46 9.43 -4.49 1.49
CA PRO A 46 10.46 -4.97 0.57
C PRO A 46 10.35 -4.35 -0.83
N LEU A 47 9.14 -3.95 -1.25
CA LEU A 47 8.90 -3.36 -2.56
C LEU A 47 9.52 -1.95 -2.65
N ALA A 48 9.41 -1.14 -1.60
CA ALA A 48 10.09 0.16 -1.52
C ALA A 48 11.62 0.05 -1.63
N LYS A 49 12.20 -1.10 -1.28
CA LYS A 49 13.65 -1.33 -1.32
C LYS A 49 14.15 -1.80 -2.69
N ARG A 50 13.25 -2.11 -3.62
CA ARG A 50 13.65 -2.52 -4.96
C ARG A 50 14.28 -1.35 -5.72
N ARG A 51 15.21 -1.67 -6.63
CA ARG A 51 15.94 -0.68 -7.43
C ARG A 51 15.01 0.07 -8.39
N ASP A 52 13.96 -0.59 -8.86
CA ASP A 52 12.95 -0.10 -9.79
C ASP A 52 11.70 0.45 -9.10
N ALA A 53 11.69 0.55 -7.77
CA ALA A 53 10.54 1.10 -7.05
C ALA A 53 10.38 2.59 -7.35
N SER A 54 9.20 2.95 -7.85
CA SER A 54 8.84 4.34 -8.15
C SER A 54 8.79 5.20 -6.90
N ASP A 55 9.05 6.51 -7.06
CA ASP A 55 8.98 7.47 -5.96
C ASP A 55 7.57 7.53 -5.36
N PHE A 56 6.54 7.47 -6.21
CA PHE A 56 5.15 7.36 -5.76
C PHE A 56 4.94 6.18 -4.79
N LEU A 57 5.47 4.99 -5.11
CA LEU A 57 5.33 3.83 -4.22
C LEU A 57 6.06 4.05 -2.89
N ARG A 58 7.25 4.66 -2.92
CA ARG A 58 8.03 4.98 -1.71
C ARG A 58 7.26 5.93 -0.81
N GLU A 59 6.75 7.03 -1.36
CA GLU A 59 5.96 8.04 -0.64
C GLU A 59 4.71 7.44 0.01
N GLN A 60 3.99 6.57 -0.72
CA GLN A 60 2.79 5.96 -0.17
C GLN A 60 3.10 4.96 0.97
N ILE A 61 4.23 4.24 0.89
CA ILE A 61 4.69 3.34 1.96
C ILE A 61 5.15 4.13 3.18
N GLU A 62 5.86 5.25 2.98
CA GLU A 62 6.22 6.17 4.07
C GLU A 62 4.97 6.69 4.80
N ALA A 63 3.94 7.11 4.05
CA ALA A 63 2.67 7.51 4.66
C ALA A 63 1.99 6.37 5.44
N MET A 64 2.14 5.10 5.04
CA MET A 64 1.66 3.96 5.84
C MET A 64 2.46 3.80 7.14
N GLU A 65 3.78 4.01 7.12
CA GLU A 65 4.62 3.95 8.31
C GLU A 65 4.19 5.03 9.33
N ASP A 66 3.96 6.25 8.87
CA ASP A 66 3.47 7.35 9.72
C ASP A 66 2.14 7.00 10.37
N ARG A 67 1.17 6.48 9.61
CA ARG A 67 -0.12 6.04 10.17
C ARG A 67 0.04 4.89 11.17
N ALA A 68 0.92 3.94 10.89
CA ALA A 68 1.21 2.84 11.80
C ALA A 68 1.85 3.34 13.11
N ALA A 69 2.74 4.32 13.03
CA ALA A 69 3.36 4.96 14.19
C ALA A 69 2.33 5.72 15.03
N LEU A 70 1.46 6.51 14.40
CA LEU A 70 0.35 7.21 15.06
C LEU A 70 -0.60 6.23 15.78
N ARG A 71 -0.99 5.14 15.11
CA ARG A 71 -1.85 4.11 15.71
C ARG A 71 -1.19 3.43 16.92
N LYS A 72 0.12 3.19 16.85
CA LYS A 72 0.88 2.61 17.96
C LYS A 72 0.96 3.57 19.15
N ALA A 73 1.13 4.87 18.91
CA ALA A 73 1.20 5.89 19.95
C ALA A 73 -0.15 6.15 20.64
N ALA A 74 -1.27 5.89 19.95
CA ALA A 74 -2.61 6.04 20.51
C ALA A 74 -3.08 4.85 21.39
N ARG A 75 -2.24 3.82 21.57
CA ARG A 75 -2.51 2.63 22.40
C ARG A 75 -1.74 2.71 23.71
#